data_AF-A0A9P0VT29-F1
#
_entry.id   AF-A0A9P0VT29-F1
#
_cell.length_a   1.000
_cell.length_b   1.000
_cell.length_c   1.000
_cell.angle_alpha   90.00
_cell.angle_beta   90.00
_cell.angle_gamma   90.00
#
_symmetry.space_group_name_H-M   'P 1'
#
loop_
_entity.id
_entity.type
_entity.pdbx_description
1 polymer ?
#
loop_
_entity_poly.entity_id
_entity_poly.type
_entity_poly.pdbx_seq_one_letter_code
_entity_poly.pdbx_strand_id
1 'polypeptide(L)'
;PKKTRQYLTEENVELLHHPPYSPDLSPNNFITFPKIENRLRGQRFQSPEEAVDAFKNACFENWFERMQMCINLRGEYFEKQ
;
A
#
# COMPACT_ATOMS: atom_id res chain seq x y z
N PRO A 1 -15.20 -15.08 4.08
CA PRO A 1 -15.57 -13.84 3.34
C PRO A 1 -16.74 -13.04 3.95
N LYS A 2 -17.80 -13.67 4.50
CA LYS A 2 -18.96 -12.95 5.07
C LYS A 2 -18.64 -12.16 6.36
N LYS A 3 -17.79 -12.70 7.24
CA LYS A 3 -17.43 -12.06 8.53
C LYS A 3 -16.70 -10.72 8.34
N THR A 4 -15.76 -10.62 7.40
CA THR A 4 -14.98 -9.40 7.21
C THR A 4 -15.81 -8.24 6.68
N ARG A 5 -16.62 -8.46 5.64
CA ARG A 5 -17.48 -7.39 5.09
C ARG A 5 -18.51 -6.91 6.12
N GLN A 6 -19.11 -7.85 6.85
CA GLN A 6 -20.03 -7.52 7.92
C GLN A 6 -19.37 -6.66 9.00
N TYR A 7 -18.21 -7.09 9.51
CA TYR A 7 -17.45 -6.32 10.51
C TYR A 7 -17.11 -4.91 10.02
N LEU A 8 -16.64 -4.76 8.78
CA LEU A 8 -16.31 -3.44 8.23
C LEU A 8 -17.54 -2.52 8.12
N THR A 9 -18.71 -3.07 7.79
CA THR A 9 -19.96 -2.32 7.81
C THR A 9 -20.35 -1.92 9.24
N GLU A 10 -20.23 -2.83 10.21
CA GLU A 10 -20.52 -2.55 11.62
C GLU A 10 -19.61 -1.45 12.21
N GLU A 11 -18.34 -1.42 11.79
CA GLU A 11 -17.35 -0.40 12.17
C GLU A 11 -17.42 0.89 11.33
N ASN A 12 -18.41 1.03 10.43
CA ASN A 12 -18.58 2.19 9.54
C ASN A 12 -17.35 2.47 8.64
N VAL A 13 -16.65 1.43 8.21
CA VAL A 13 -15.52 1.54 7.27
C VAL A 13 -16.04 1.49 5.83
N GLU A 14 -15.82 2.58 5.09
CA GLU A 14 -16.14 2.63 3.66
C GLU A 14 -15.12 1.82 2.84
N LEU A 15 -15.62 0.92 2.00
CA LEU A 15 -14.80 0.12 1.11
C LEU A 15 -14.61 0.83 -0.23
N LEU A 16 -13.39 1.25 -0.52
CA LEU A 16 -13.01 1.76 -1.83
C LEU A 16 -12.92 0.62 -2.86
N HIS A 17 -13.42 0.86 -4.06
CA HIS A 17 -13.25 -0.06 -5.18
C HIS A 17 -11.77 -0.14 -5.58
N HIS A 18 -11.25 -1.37 -5.69
CA HIS A 18 -9.89 -1.63 -6.17
C HIS A 18 -9.94 -2.51 -7.42
N PRO A 19 -9.36 -2.07 -8.55
CA PRO A 19 -9.33 -2.87 -9.77
C PRO A 19 -8.48 -4.14 -9.60
N PRO A 20 -8.87 -5.27 -10.22
CA PRO A 20 -8.07 -6.48 -10.22
C PRO A 20 -6.69 -6.24 -10.83
N TYR A 21 -5.65 -6.83 -10.23
CA TYR A 21 -4.26 -6.77 -10.71
C TYR A 21 -3.66 -5.37 -10.80
N SER A 22 -4.07 -4.39 -9.99
CA SER A 22 -3.48 -3.04 -9.99
C SER A 22 -2.59 -2.75 -8.77
N PRO A 23 -1.44 -3.44 -8.61
CA PRO A 23 -0.51 -3.16 -7.53
C PRO A 23 0.07 -1.74 -7.61
N ASP A 24 0.14 -1.16 -8.82
CA ASP A 24 0.55 0.21 -9.10
C ASP A 24 -0.40 1.28 -8.53
N LEU A 25 -1.60 0.89 -8.11
CA LEU A 25 -2.58 1.73 -7.41
C LEU A 25 -2.69 1.43 -5.91
N SER A 26 -2.08 0.34 -5.44
CA SER A 26 -2.05 -0.02 -4.02
C SER A 26 -0.95 0.76 -3.29
N PRO A 27 -1.29 1.66 -2.36
CA PRO A 27 -0.30 2.52 -1.69
C PRO A 27 0.79 1.73 -0.96
N ASN A 28 0.45 0.54 -0.45
CA ASN A 28 1.43 -0.32 0.20
C ASN A 28 2.46 -0.88 -0.79
N ASN A 29 2.03 -1.26 -1.99
CA ASN A 29 2.87 -1.89 -3.01
C ASN A 29 3.91 -0.94 -3.59
N PHE A 30 3.57 0.32 -3.84
CA PHE A 30 4.50 1.26 -4.48
C PHE A 30 5.16 2.27 -3.53
N ILE A 31 4.59 2.54 -2.34
CA ILE A 31 5.18 3.49 -1.37
C ILE A 31 5.82 2.74 -0.21
N THR A 32 4.98 2.02 0.53
CA THR A 32 5.33 1.53 1.86
C THR A 32 6.39 0.43 1.77
N PHE A 33 6.17 -0.59 0.95
CA PHE A 33 7.13 -1.70 0.84
C PHE A 33 8.49 -1.27 0.27
N PRO A 34 8.60 -0.51 -0.83
CA PRO A 34 9.92 -0.11 -1.33
C PRO A 34 10.69 0.81 -0.36
N LYS A 35 10.03 1.79 0.27
CA LYS A 35 10.68 2.68 1.26
C LYS A 35 11.17 1.88 2.45
N ILE A 36 10.34 0.95 2.96
CA ILE A 36 10.68 0.11 4.11
C ILE A 36 11.76 -0.90 3.75
N GLU A 37 11.65 -1.59 2.61
CA GLU A 37 12.67 -2.54 2.16
C GLU A 37 14.02 -1.86 2.06
N ASN A 38 14.10 -0.67 1.47
CA ASN A 38 15.34 0.10 1.38
C ASN A 38 15.88 0.52 2.75
N ARG A 39 15.01 0.94 3.68
CA ARG A 39 15.41 1.34 5.03
C ARG A 39 15.90 0.16 5.86
N LEU A 40 15.22 -0.99 5.77
CA LEU A 40 15.50 -2.18 6.57
C LEU A 40 16.53 -3.11 5.93
N ARG A 41 16.94 -2.85 4.67
CA ARG A 41 17.89 -3.68 3.92
C ARG A 41 19.18 -3.88 4.72
N GLY A 42 19.53 -5.14 4.96
CA GLY A 42 20.76 -5.53 5.65
C GLY A 42 20.73 -5.41 7.18
N GLN A 43 19.63 -4.95 7.77
CA GLN A 43 19.47 -4.92 9.22
C GLN A 43 19.11 -6.31 9.76
N ARG A 44 19.60 -6.64 10.96
CA ARG A 44 19.22 -7.83 11.71
C ARG A 44 18.65 -7.38 13.06
N PHE A 45 17.39 -7.69 13.27
CA PHE A 45 16.69 -7.39 14.52
C PHE A 45 16.84 -8.55 15.51
N GLN A 46 17.08 -8.23 16.77
CA GLN A 46 17.18 -9.21 17.86
C GLN A 46 15.80 -9.56 18.43
N SER A 47 14.78 -8.75 18.16
CA SER A 47 13.41 -9.02 18.59
C SER A 47 12.36 -8.48 17.61
N PRO A 48 11.11 -8.97 17.67
CA PRO A 48 10.00 -8.42 16.90
C PRO A 48 9.72 -6.94 17.20
N GLU A 49 9.91 -6.50 18.44
CA GLU A 49 9.65 -5.12 18.87
C GLU A 49 10.62 -4.15 18.18
N GLU A 50 11.89 -4.53 18.06
CA GLU A 50 12.91 -3.77 17.35
C GLU A 50 12.56 -3.61 15.86
N ALA A 51 12.08 -4.69 15.22
CA ALA A 51 11.63 -4.66 13.84
C ALA A 51 10.39 -3.76 13.64
N VAL A 52 9.42 -3.82 14.56
CA VAL A 52 8.22 -2.98 14.53
C VAL A 52 8.57 -1.50 14.72
N ASP A 53 9.52 -1.18 15.59
CA ASP A 53 9.94 0.21 15.77
C ASP A 53 10.64 0.78 14.53
N ALA A 54 11.48 -0.03 13.88
CA ALA A 54 12.12 0.32 12.61
C ALA A 54 11.11 0.52 11.46
N PHE A 55 9.95 -0.15 11.52
CA PHE A 55 8.87 -0.07 10.52
C PHE A 55 8.07 1.25 10.57
N LYS A 56 7.99 1.93 11.73
CA LYS A 56 7.19 3.15 11.88
C LYS A 56 7.70 4.27 10.96
N ASN A 57 6.77 5.03 10.36
CA ASN A 57 6.96 6.22 9.48
C ASN A 57 6.79 6.06 7.94
N ALA A 58 5.87 5.23 7.46
CA ALA A 58 5.48 5.28 6.04
C ALA A 58 4.29 6.24 5.82
N CYS A 59 4.46 7.25 4.96
CA CYS A 59 3.41 8.20 4.57
C CYS A 59 2.88 7.88 3.16
N PHE A 60 1.57 8.04 2.93
CA PHE A 60 0.88 7.77 1.66
C PHE A 60 1.04 8.92 0.62
N GLU A 61 2.26 9.42 0.47
CA GLU A 61 2.58 10.48 -0.48
C GLU A 61 2.32 10.03 -1.93
N ASN A 62 1.84 10.95 -2.77
CA ASN A 62 1.68 10.76 -4.22
C ASN A 62 0.65 9.70 -4.64
N TRP A 63 -0.21 9.22 -3.72
CA TRP A 63 -1.24 8.23 -4.06
C TRP A 63 -2.26 8.75 -5.09
N PHE A 64 -2.73 9.99 -4.90
CA PHE A 64 -3.67 10.63 -5.84
C PHE A 64 -3.05 10.89 -7.22
N GLU A 65 -1.78 11.28 -7.27
CA GLU A 65 -1.07 11.50 -8.54
C GLU A 65 -1.01 10.22 -9.39
N ARG A 66 -0.81 9.07 -8.75
CA ARG A 66 -0.80 7.78 -9.44
C ARG A 66 -2.17 7.34 -9.93
N MET A 67 -3.23 7.62 -9.16
CA MET A 67 -4.60 7.43 -9.68
C MET A 67 -4.82 8.27 -10.94
N GLN A 68 -4.32 9.51 -10.94
CA GLN A 68 -4.41 10.37 -12.11
C GLN A 68 -3.62 9.82 -13.30
N MET A 69 -2.46 9.22 -13.08
CA MET A 69 -1.69 8.55 -14.14
C MET A 69 -2.46 7.38 -14.76
N CYS A 70 -3.11 6.54 -13.93
CA CYS A 70 -3.95 5.45 -14.43
C CYS A 70 -5.11 5.96 -15.30
N ILE A 71 -5.74 7.09 -14.91
CA ILE A 71 -6.78 7.74 -15.73
C ILE A 71 -6.18 8.20 -17.07
N ASN A 72 -5.04 8.92 -17.03
CA ASN A 72 -4.40 9.47 -18.22
C ASN A 72 -3.96 8.38 -19.21
N LEU A 73 -3.56 7.22 -18.69
CA LEU A 73 -3.10 6.07 -19.47
C LEU A 73 -4.21 5.04 -19.75
N ARG A 74 -5.48 5.39 -19.47
CA ARG A 74 -6.66 4.55 -19.76
C ARG A 74 -6.58 3.14 -19.13
N GLY A 75 -6.00 3.05 -17.93
CA GLY A 75 -5.84 1.80 -17.20
C GLY A 75 -4.58 1.00 -17.53
N GLU A 76 -3.72 1.47 -18.42
CA GLU A 76 -2.42 0.84 -18.69
C GLU A 76 -1.42 1.07 -17.55
N TYR A 77 -0.52 0.10 -17.34
CA TYR A 77 0.56 0.20 -16.36
C TYR A 77 1.58 1.28 -16.74
N PHE A 78 2.20 1.89 -15.73
CA PHE A 78 3.16 2.99 -15.90
C PHE A 78 4.50 2.85 -15.18
N GLU A 79 4.71 1.80 -14.38
CA GLU A 79 6.01 1.60 -13.68
C GLU A 79 7.13 1.07 -14.59
N LYS A 80 6.83 0.65 -15.82
CA LYS A 80 7.76 0.00 -16.75
C LYS A 80 7.83 0.66 -18.14
N GLN A 81 7.49 1.95 -18.22
CA GLN A 81 7.67 2.73 -19.44
C GLN A 81 9.11 3.24 -19.58
#